data_AF-A0A940QER7-F1
#
_entry.id   AF-A0A940QER7-F1
#
_cell.length_a   1.000
_cell.length_b   1.000
_cell.length_c   1.000
_cell.angle_alpha   90.00
_cell.angle_beta   90.00
_cell.angle_gamma   90.00
#
_symmetry.space_group_name_H-M   'P 1'
#
loop_
_entity.id
_entity.type
_entity.pdbx_description
1 polymer ?
#
loop_
_entity_poly.entity_id
_entity_poly.type
_entity_poly.pdbx_seq_one_letter_code
_entity_poly.pdbx_strand_id
1 'polypeptide(L)'
;MKATDIKEAFCGIVGRLNVNTDVFSVLSVTPGDTDDPDNENSAIYKNTTVLSNKTGENTEKVCFLYNDLENIEEDTVFVTLELKINDNVKDGTYAIPFIDPKGETMGVQYNGEDENGFCIDDLDPDFLGALIKVGEGSEETVMPDFAEEYTEEDNNEDENNVNHATVREYINEET
;
A
#
# COMPACT_ATOMS: atom_id res chain seq x y z
N MET A 1 -3.89 3.77 3.83
CA MET A 1 -2.76 4.44 3.17
C MET A 1 -1.52 4.10 3.99
N LYS A 2 -0.62 3.32 3.39
CA LYS A 2 0.52 2.71 4.07
C LYS A 2 1.78 3.01 3.26
N ALA A 3 2.88 3.35 3.92
CA ALA A 3 4.20 3.27 3.29
C ALA A 3 4.78 1.89 3.55
N THR A 4 5.35 1.29 2.52
CA THR A 4 5.95 -0.05 2.55
C THR A 4 7.30 -0.04 1.89
N ASP A 5 8.14 -1.01 2.24
CA ASP A 5 9.47 -1.18 1.65
C ASP A 5 10.36 0.05 1.85
N ILE A 6 10.28 0.65 3.04
CA ILE A 6 11.05 1.85 3.40
C ILE A 6 12.54 1.50 3.40
N LYS A 7 13.30 2.08 2.45
CA LYS A 7 14.77 1.94 2.36
C LYS A 7 15.51 3.12 2.95
N GLU A 8 14.90 4.29 2.86
CA GLU A 8 15.40 5.54 3.39
C GLU A 8 14.36 6.08 4.35
N ALA A 9 14.82 6.40 5.56
CA ALA A 9 13.93 6.87 6.62
C ALA A 9 13.31 8.22 6.22
N PHE A 10 12.14 8.57 6.76
CA PHE A 10 11.50 9.86 6.48
C PHE A 10 10.64 10.34 7.65
N CYS A 11 10.47 11.65 7.81
CA CYS A 11 9.73 12.23 8.92
C CYS A 11 8.39 12.86 8.50
N GLY A 12 8.14 13.01 7.21
CA GLY A 12 6.90 13.62 6.72
C GLY A 12 6.42 13.01 5.41
N ILE A 13 5.11 12.96 5.23
CA ILE A 13 4.48 12.52 3.99
C ILE A 13 3.19 13.30 3.75
N VAL A 14 2.99 13.75 2.53
CA VAL A 14 1.73 14.31 2.06
C VAL A 14 1.19 13.47 0.92
N GLY A 15 -0.10 13.10 1.01
CA GLY A 15 -0.75 12.33 -0.02
C GLY A 15 -2.19 12.77 -0.24
N ARG A 16 -2.66 12.59 -1.48
CA ARG A 16 -4.00 13.00 -1.93
C ARG A 16 -4.59 11.96 -2.85
N LEU A 17 -5.84 11.60 -2.62
CA LEU A 17 -6.59 10.69 -3.49
C LEU A 17 -7.98 11.25 -3.79
N ASN A 18 -8.53 10.82 -4.93
CA ASN A 18 -9.88 11.16 -5.35
C ASN A 18 -10.74 9.89 -5.24
N VAL A 19 -11.83 9.99 -4.49
CA VAL A 19 -12.85 8.96 -4.41
C VAL A 19 -13.97 9.33 -5.38
N ASN A 20 -14.32 8.40 -6.27
CA ASN A 20 -15.49 8.54 -7.13
C ASN A 20 -16.77 8.31 -6.31
N THR A 21 -17.53 9.39 -6.06
CA THR A 21 -18.70 9.33 -5.19
C THR A 21 -19.94 8.73 -5.82
N ASP A 22 -19.92 8.40 -7.12
CA ASP A 22 -20.95 7.55 -7.73
C ASP A 22 -20.79 6.10 -7.29
N VAL A 23 -19.55 5.69 -7.00
CA VAL A 23 -19.19 4.31 -6.68
C VAL A 23 -19.06 4.09 -5.17
N PHE A 24 -18.41 5.02 -4.48
CA PHE A 24 -18.11 4.89 -3.06
C PHE A 24 -18.62 6.07 -2.26
N SER A 25 -19.15 5.80 -1.07
CA SER A 25 -19.32 6.82 -0.03
C SER A 25 -18.17 6.72 0.96
N VAL A 26 -17.49 7.84 1.23
CA VAL A 26 -16.51 7.94 2.31
C VAL A 26 -17.27 7.95 3.64
N LEU A 27 -17.05 6.94 4.48
CA LEU A 27 -17.67 6.84 5.81
C LEU A 27 -16.82 7.52 6.87
N SER A 28 -15.51 7.23 6.86
CA SER A 28 -14.55 7.80 7.79
C SER A 28 -13.16 7.90 7.16
N VAL A 29 -12.40 8.91 7.60
CA VAL A 29 -10.97 9.06 7.31
C VAL A 29 -10.29 9.25 8.65
N THR A 30 -9.50 8.26 9.06
CA THR A 30 -8.93 8.21 10.40
C THR A 30 -7.41 8.11 10.32
N PRO A 31 -6.65 8.96 11.03
CA PRO A 31 -5.21 8.77 11.21
C PRO A 31 -4.86 7.37 11.72
N GLY A 32 -3.75 6.83 11.24
CA GLY A 32 -3.18 5.55 11.69
C GLY A 32 -3.96 4.30 11.28
N ASP A 33 -3.59 3.18 11.90
CA ASP A 33 -4.20 1.87 11.71
C ASP A 33 -5.39 1.70 12.66
N THR A 34 -6.62 1.65 12.15
CA THR A 34 -7.80 1.51 13.02
C THR A 34 -7.97 0.10 13.58
N ASP A 35 -7.22 -0.88 13.08
CA ASP A 35 -7.22 -2.24 13.62
C ASP A 35 -6.25 -2.38 14.82
N ASP A 36 -5.37 -1.40 15.04
CA ASP A 36 -4.50 -1.32 16.22
C ASP A 36 -5.28 -0.74 17.43
N PRO A 37 -5.45 -1.50 18.54
CA PRO A 37 -6.14 -1.00 19.73
C PRO A 37 -5.45 0.21 20.39
N ASP A 38 -4.16 0.42 20.15
CA ASP A 38 -3.39 1.54 20.68
C ASP A 38 -3.26 2.72 19.70
N ASN A 39 -3.97 2.68 18.56
CA ASN A 39 -3.87 3.67 17.49
C ASN A 39 -3.98 5.12 18.00
N GLU A 40 -5.00 5.44 18.79
CA GLU A 40 -5.22 6.81 19.29
C GLU A 40 -4.06 7.34 20.17
N ASN A 41 -3.26 6.43 20.73
CA ASN A 41 -2.08 6.77 21.53
C ASN A 41 -0.79 6.87 20.71
N SER A 42 -0.79 6.39 19.45
CA SER A 42 0.39 6.37 18.58
C SER A 42 0.85 7.78 18.17
N ALA A 43 2.13 7.91 17.82
CA ALA A 43 2.66 9.13 17.20
C ALA A 43 1.99 9.41 15.86
N ILE A 44 1.75 8.36 15.06
CA ILE A 44 1.09 8.46 13.76
C ILE A 44 -0.28 9.10 13.86
N TYR A 45 -1.11 8.65 14.80
CA TYR A 45 -2.45 9.21 15.00
C TYR A 45 -2.39 10.70 15.39
N LYS A 46 -1.48 11.05 16.29
CA LYS A 46 -1.35 12.41 16.83
C LYS A 46 -0.75 13.40 15.84
N ASN A 47 0.15 12.92 14.98
CA ASN A 47 0.95 13.75 14.09
C ASN A 47 0.45 13.73 12.64
N THR A 48 -0.62 12.98 12.35
CA THR A 48 -1.27 12.99 11.04
C THR A 48 -2.52 13.86 11.04
N THR A 49 -2.57 14.83 10.14
CA THR A 49 -3.78 15.59 9.83
C THR A 49 -4.46 14.99 8.60
N VAL A 50 -5.76 14.78 8.68
CA VAL A 50 -6.58 14.31 7.55
C VAL A 50 -7.66 15.33 7.20
N LEU A 51 -8.02 15.38 5.92
CA LEU A 51 -9.08 16.23 5.40
C LEU A 51 -9.85 15.47 4.31
N SER A 52 -11.18 15.43 4.39
CA SER A 52 -12.04 14.90 3.33
C SER A 52 -13.09 15.92 2.95
N ASN A 53 -13.20 16.26 1.67
CA ASN A 53 -14.21 17.19 1.17
C ASN A 53 -14.66 16.85 -0.25
N LYS A 54 -15.95 17.06 -0.53
CA LYS A 54 -16.47 17.05 -1.90
C LYS A 54 -15.87 18.22 -2.70
N THR A 55 -15.22 17.91 -3.80
CA THR A 55 -14.56 18.90 -4.69
C THR A 55 -15.19 18.96 -6.08
N GLY A 56 -16.15 18.10 -6.37
CA GLY A 56 -16.92 18.08 -7.62
C GLY A 56 -18.25 17.37 -7.43
N GLU A 57 -19.02 17.24 -8.51
CA GLU A 57 -20.32 16.55 -8.49
C GLU A 57 -20.17 15.10 -8.00
N ASN A 58 -19.15 14.40 -8.54
CA ASN A 58 -18.94 12.97 -8.31
C ASN A 58 -17.55 12.68 -7.73
N THR A 59 -16.98 13.62 -6.97
CA THR A 59 -15.61 13.48 -6.45
C THR A 59 -15.48 14.03 -5.04
N GLU A 60 -14.98 13.18 -4.16
CA GLU A 60 -14.52 13.53 -2.82
C GLU A 60 -13.00 13.39 -2.76
N LYS A 61 -12.33 14.48 -2.41
CA LYS A 61 -10.88 14.51 -2.26
C LYS A 61 -10.53 14.21 -0.81
N VAL A 62 -9.68 13.22 -0.60
CA VAL A 62 -9.07 12.91 0.69
C VAL A 62 -7.60 13.35 0.65
N CYS A 63 -7.20 14.15 1.62
CA CYS A 63 -5.83 14.61 1.80
C CYS A 63 -5.34 14.17 3.19
N PHE A 64 -4.06 13.86 3.29
CA PHE A 64 -3.40 13.70 4.58
C PHE A 64 -2.01 14.31 4.56
N LEU A 65 -1.57 14.71 5.75
CA LEU A 65 -0.22 15.19 6.03
C LEU A 65 0.21 14.55 7.35
N TYR A 66 1.26 13.74 7.30
CA TYR A 66 2.01 13.34 8.48
C TYR A 66 3.29 14.17 8.55
N ASN A 67 3.67 14.61 9.74
CA ASN A 67 4.95 15.25 10.00
C ASN A 67 5.37 15.04 11.45
N ASP A 68 6.61 14.63 11.66
CA ASP A 68 7.20 14.36 12.97
C ASP A 68 8.65 14.83 13.03
N LEU A 69 9.21 14.86 14.23
CA LEU A 69 10.63 15.16 14.46
C LEU A 69 11.49 13.89 14.34
N GLU A 70 10.91 12.72 14.50
CA GLU A 70 11.58 11.44 14.37
C GLU A 70 11.36 10.86 12.96
N ASN A 71 12.38 10.20 12.41
CA ASN A 71 12.24 9.51 11.13
C ASN A 71 11.56 8.14 11.35
N ILE A 72 10.68 7.79 10.43
CA ILE A 72 10.09 6.45 10.29
C ILE A 72 11.03 5.60 9.44
N GLU A 73 11.38 4.44 9.96
CA GLU A 73 12.22 3.44 9.29
C GLU A 73 11.44 2.16 8.95
N GLU A 74 10.20 2.03 9.43
CA GLU A 74 9.39 0.83 9.32
C GLU A 74 8.06 1.05 8.60
N ASP A 75 7.60 -0.01 7.92
CA ASP A 75 6.29 -0.08 7.28
C ASP A 75 5.18 0.47 8.18
N THR A 76 4.51 1.54 7.74
CA THR A 76 3.61 2.30 8.61
C THR A 76 2.30 2.64 7.91
N VAL A 77 1.17 2.44 8.60
CA VAL A 77 -0.16 2.89 8.15
C VAL A 77 -0.40 4.31 8.66
N PHE A 78 -0.53 5.28 7.75
CA PHE A 78 -0.74 6.68 8.11
C PHE A 78 -2.20 7.07 8.23
N VAL A 79 -3.05 6.44 7.43
CA VAL A 79 -4.49 6.75 7.39
C VAL A 79 -5.26 5.51 7.01
N THR A 80 -6.34 5.24 7.72
CA THR A 80 -7.35 4.26 7.33
C THR A 80 -8.58 4.97 6.76
N LEU A 81 -9.04 4.49 5.60
CA LEU A 81 -10.19 5.03 4.88
C LEU A 81 -11.29 3.98 4.86
N GLU A 82 -12.42 4.30 5.47
CA GLU A 82 -13.59 3.42 5.44
C GLU A 82 -14.52 3.85 4.30
N LEU A 83 -14.81 2.92 3.41
CA LEU A 83 -15.63 3.14 2.23
C LEU A 83 -16.85 2.23 2.24
N LYS A 84 -18.01 2.79 1.89
CA LYS A 84 -19.17 2.01 1.51
C LYS A 84 -19.27 1.96 -0.01
N ILE A 85 -19.44 0.77 -0.59
CA ILE A 85 -19.87 0.63 -1.99
C ILE A 85 -21.33 1.10 -2.08
N ASN A 86 -21.60 2.04 -2.97
CA ASN A 86 -22.94 2.58 -3.16
C ASN A 86 -23.89 1.53 -3.74
N ASP A 87 -25.18 1.71 -3.48
CA ASP A 87 -26.21 0.81 -4.01
C ASP A 87 -26.24 0.89 -5.55
N ASN A 88 -26.45 -0.24 -6.21
CA ASN A 88 -26.53 -0.36 -7.68
C ASN A 88 -25.23 -0.08 -8.44
N VAL A 89 -24.07 -0.04 -7.77
CA VAL A 89 -22.78 -0.11 -8.45
C VAL A 89 -22.69 -1.43 -9.21
N LYS A 90 -22.23 -1.36 -10.46
CA LYS A 90 -22.08 -2.55 -11.31
C LYS A 90 -20.83 -3.33 -10.92
N ASP A 91 -20.85 -4.62 -11.22
CA ASP A 91 -19.65 -5.45 -11.16
C ASP A 91 -18.53 -4.86 -12.02
N GLY A 92 -17.32 -4.84 -11.47
CA GLY A 92 -16.17 -4.25 -12.13
C GLY A 92 -15.00 -3.96 -11.21
N THR A 93 -13.94 -3.41 -11.79
CA THR A 93 -12.77 -2.92 -11.06
C THR A 93 -12.77 -1.41 -11.06
N TYR A 94 -12.72 -0.82 -9.88
CA TYR A 94 -12.75 0.62 -9.65
C TYR A 94 -11.45 1.06 -9.00
N ALA A 95 -10.82 2.08 -9.59
CA ALA A 95 -9.57 2.63 -9.07
C ALA A 95 -9.84 3.78 -8.09
N ILE A 96 -9.01 3.86 -7.05
CA ILE A 96 -8.83 5.03 -6.19
C ILE A 96 -7.39 5.47 -6.38
N PRO A 97 -7.12 6.32 -7.39
CA PRO A 97 -5.77 6.75 -7.69
C PRO A 97 -5.29 7.76 -6.66
N PHE A 98 -4.00 7.68 -6.34
CA PHE A 98 -3.27 8.86 -5.87
C PHE A 98 -3.20 9.89 -7.00
N ILE A 99 -3.33 11.16 -6.64
CA ILE A 99 -3.44 12.27 -7.56
C ILE A 99 -2.05 12.90 -7.74
N ASP A 100 -1.49 12.80 -8.95
CA ASP A 100 -0.62 13.85 -9.51
C ASP A 100 -1.01 14.20 -10.97
N PRO A 101 -2.08 14.97 -11.21
CA PRO A 101 -2.49 15.35 -12.55
C PRO A 101 -1.95 16.72 -12.96
N LYS A 102 -1.36 17.53 -12.06
CA LYS A 102 -0.93 18.93 -12.34
C LYS A 102 0.19 19.47 -11.42
N GLY A 103 0.95 18.64 -10.69
CA GLY A 103 2.01 19.13 -9.81
C GLY A 103 1.51 19.71 -8.48
N GLU A 104 0.37 19.23 -7.97
CA GLU A 104 0.06 19.46 -6.55
C GLU A 104 0.80 18.41 -5.72
N THR A 105 1.67 18.86 -4.82
CA THR A 105 2.65 18.03 -4.10
C THR A 105 2.01 16.86 -3.34
N MET A 106 2.19 15.66 -3.90
CA MET A 106 2.53 14.50 -3.11
C MET A 106 4.05 14.54 -2.87
N GLY A 107 4.50 14.04 -1.73
CA GLY A 107 5.91 14.10 -1.42
C GLY A 107 6.21 13.55 -0.04
N VAL A 108 7.48 13.25 0.16
CA VAL A 108 8.03 12.76 1.41
C VAL A 108 9.13 13.71 1.84
N GLN A 109 9.24 13.92 3.14
CA GLN A 109 10.24 14.78 3.74
C GLN A 109 11.14 13.94 4.65
N TYR A 110 12.44 14.18 4.58
CA TYR A 110 13.43 13.61 5.49
C TYR A 110 13.85 14.62 6.56
N ASN A 111 14.07 14.15 7.79
CA ASN A 111 14.74 14.94 8.81
C ASN A 111 16.26 14.71 8.73
N GLY A 112 16.91 15.44 7.82
CA GLY A 112 18.35 15.49 7.71
C GLY A 112 18.80 16.57 6.75
N GLU A 113 20.00 17.10 7.02
CA GLU A 113 20.62 18.15 6.22
C GLU A 113 21.74 17.55 5.36
N ASP A 114 21.89 18.06 4.13
CA ASP A 114 23.06 17.81 3.29
C ASP A 114 24.32 18.44 3.92
N GLU A 115 25.47 18.27 3.27
CA GLU A 115 26.73 18.86 3.72
C GLU A 115 26.71 20.41 3.83
N ASN A 116 25.67 21.06 3.28
CA ASN A 116 25.48 22.51 3.26
C ASN A 116 24.38 22.99 4.23
N GLY A 117 23.73 22.10 4.99
CA GLY A 117 22.66 22.48 5.91
C GLY A 117 21.27 22.58 5.27
N PHE A 118 21.09 22.09 4.03
CA PHE A 118 19.79 22.06 3.36
C PHE A 118 19.08 20.73 3.60
N CYS A 119 17.76 20.74 3.79
CA CYS A 119 16.98 19.50 3.83
C CYS A 119 17.24 18.67 2.56
N ILE A 120 17.49 17.38 2.74
CA ILE A 120 17.63 16.45 1.63
C ILE A 120 16.22 16.14 1.10
N ASP A 121 15.95 16.56 -0.14
CA ASP A 121 14.67 16.38 -0.84
C ASP A 121 14.74 15.22 -1.87
N ASP A 122 15.68 14.29 -1.74
CA ASP A 122 15.97 13.24 -2.75
C ASP A 122 15.09 11.99 -2.65
N LEU A 123 14.00 12.02 -1.85
CA LEU A 123 13.07 10.90 -1.74
C LEU A 123 12.02 10.94 -2.86
N ASP A 124 12.08 9.98 -3.78
CA ASP A 124 11.11 9.79 -4.88
C ASP A 124 10.35 8.47 -4.72
N PRO A 125 9.29 8.42 -3.87
CA PRO A 125 8.52 7.21 -3.65
C PRO A 125 7.52 6.95 -4.78
N ASP A 126 7.25 5.67 -5.04
CA ASP A 126 6.14 5.26 -5.91
C ASP A 126 4.80 5.41 -5.19
N PHE A 127 3.89 6.21 -5.77
CA PHE A 127 2.53 6.38 -5.24
C PHE A 127 1.54 5.42 -5.90
N LEU A 128 1.23 4.32 -5.22
CA LEU A 128 0.35 3.27 -5.72
C LEU A 128 -1.08 3.44 -5.22
N GLY A 129 -2.00 3.79 -6.12
CA GLY A 129 -3.44 3.84 -5.81
C GLY A 129 -4.05 2.46 -5.55
N ALA A 130 -5.28 2.42 -5.07
CA ALA A 130 -5.99 1.16 -4.82
C ALA A 130 -6.85 0.72 -6.01
N LEU A 131 -7.00 -0.58 -6.19
CA LEU A 131 -7.98 -1.19 -7.10
C LEU A 131 -8.97 -2.00 -6.27
N ILE A 132 -10.24 -1.61 -6.31
CA ILE A 132 -11.32 -2.30 -5.60
C ILE A 132 -12.14 -3.09 -6.62
N LYS A 133 -12.24 -4.40 -6.40
CA LYS A 133 -13.10 -5.28 -7.20
C LYS A 133 -14.49 -5.35 -6.56
N VAL A 134 -15.50 -4.89 -7.28
CA VAL A 134 -16.91 -5.05 -6.95
C VAL A 134 -17.45 -6.22 -7.76
N GLY A 135 -18.13 -7.16 -7.11
CA GLY A 135 -18.78 -8.29 -7.76
C GLY A 135 -19.94 -8.79 -6.92
N GLU A 136 -20.70 -9.75 -7.45
CA GLU A 136 -21.72 -10.46 -6.68
C GLU A 136 -21.11 -11.00 -5.38
N GLY A 137 -21.52 -10.43 -4.24
CA GLY A 137 -21.12 -10.92 -2.94
C GLY A 137 -21.64 -12.33 -2.76
N SER A 138 -20.76 -13.33 -2.63
CA SER A 138 -21.15 -14.62 -2.09
C SER A 138 -21.33 -14.47 -0.58
N GLU A 139 -22.37 -15.08 -0.01
CA GLU A 139 -22.43 -15.34 1.44
C GLU A 139 -21.30 -16.28 1.90
N GLU A 140 -20.59 -16.87 0.95
CA GLU A 140 -19.45 -17.76 1.16
C GLU A 140 -18.14 -16.95 1.11
N THR A 141 -17.55 -16.74 2.28
CA THR A 141 -16.18 -16.23 2.39
C THR A 141 -15.22 -17.36 2.03
N VAL A 142 -14.72 -17.40 0.79
CA VAL A 142 -13.63 -18.29 0.41
C VAL A 142 -12.32 -17.65 0.85
N MET A 143 -11.81 -18.09 2.01
CA MET A 143 -10.45 -17.75 2.44
C MET A 143 -9.45 -18.41 1.48
N PRO A 144 -8.39 -17.71 1.04
CA PRO A 144 -7.30 -18.39 0.34
C PRO A 144 -6.71 -19.45 1.26
N ASP A 145 -6.43 -20.64 0.72
CA ASP A 145 -5.66 -21.63 1.45
C ASP A 145 -4.32 -21.00 1.83
N PHE A 146 -4.01 -20.97 3.14
CA PHE A 146 -2.67 -20.64 3.58
C PHE A 146 -1.73 -21.64 2.92
N ALA A 147 -0.72 -21.16 2.19
CA ALA A 147 0.34 -22.02 1.70
C ALA A 147 0.93 -22.75 2.92
N GLU A 148 0.84 -24.08 2.93
CA GLU A 148 1.54 -24.88 3.93
C GLU A 148 3.02 -24.47 3.89
N GLU A 149 3.52 -24.11 5.06
CA GLU A 149 4.91 -23.77 5.31
C GLU A 149 5.78 -24.86 4.64
N TYR A 150 6.60 -24.49 3.66
CA TYR A 150 7.59 -25.40 3.11
C TYR A 150 8.54 -25.76 4.26
N THR A 151 8.32 -26.92 4.89
CA THR A 151 9.37 -27.54 5.67
C THR A 151 10.44 -27.96 4.66
N GLU A 152 11.53 -27.20 4.58
CA GLU A 152 12.76 -27.68 3.97
C GLU A 152 13.18 -28.94 4.74
N GLU A 153 12.84 -30.11 4.21
CA GLU A 153 13.51 -31.34 4.60
C GLU A 153 14.95 -31.26 4.09
N ASP A 154 15.84 -31.00 5.05
CA ASP A 154 17.29 -30.97 4.95
C ASP A 154 17.80 -32.38 4.56
N ASN A 155 17.69 -32.73 3.28
CA ASN A 155 18.22 -33.98 2.74
C ASN A 155 19.69 -33.80 2.35
N ASN A 156 20.56 -33.91 3.35
CA ASN A 156 21.95 -34.33 3.13
C ASN A 156 21.93 -35.81 2.68
N GLU A 157 21.87 -36.07 1.37
CA GLU A 157 22.22 -37.37 0.82
C GLU A 157 23.73 -37.43 0.52
N ASP A 158 24.42 -38.12 1.43
CA ASP A 158 25.67 -38.82 1.15
C ASP A 158 25.49 -39.82 0.00
N GLU A 159 26.57 -39.98 -0.76
CA GLU A 159 26.66 -40.63 -2.06
C GLU A 159 26.17 -42.10 -2.13
N ASN A 160 25.72 -42.47 -3.34
CA ASN A 160 25.70 -43.79 -3.97
C ASN A 160 24.51 -44.75 -3.66
N ASN A 161 23.48 -44.72 -4.52
CA ASN A 161 23.12 -45.93 -5.29
C ASN A 161 22.20 -45.68 -6.50
N VAL A 162 22.81 -45.71 -7.68
CA VAL A 162 22.36 -46.39 -8.91
C VAL A 162 20.85 -46.61 -9.11
N ASN A 163 20.24 -45.82 -10.02
CA ASN A 163 19.69 -46.27 -11.31
C ASN A 163 18.91 -45.09 -11.95
N HIS A 164 19.45 -44.49 -13.02
CA HIS A 164 18.96 -44.68 -14.39
C HIS A 164 17.42 -44.51 -14.52
N ALA A 165 16.86 -43.55 -15.26
CA ALA A 165 17.34 -43.02 -16.52
C ALA A 165 16.77 -41.62 -16.81
N THR A 166 17.67 -40.76 -17.25
CA THR A 166 17.50 -39.39 -17.67
C THR A 166 16.90 -39.32 -19.09
N VAL A 167 15.86 -38.50 -19.22
CA VAL A 167 15.66 -37.43 -20.22
C VAL A 167 15.93 -37.74 -21.70
N ARG A 168 14.92 -37.44 -22.53
CA ARG A 168 15.13 -36.71 -23.79
C ARG A 168 14.01 -35.70 -24.01
N GLU A 169 14.24 -34.45 -23.62
CA GLU A 169 13.66 -33.32 -24.34
C GLU A 169 14.56 -33.01 -25.54
N TYR A 170 13.93 -32.94 -26.71
CA TYR A 170 14.51 -32.40 -27.94
C TYR A 170 14.35 -30.89 -27.89
N ILE A 171 15.44 -30.11 -28.01
CA ILE A 171 15.44 -28.87 -28.79
C ILE A 171 16.82 -28.69 -29.43
N ASN A 172 16.83 -28.63 -30.77
CA ASN A 172 17.88 -28.10 -31.63
C ASN A 172 17.92 -26.57 -31.51
N GLU A 173 19.10 -25.97 -31.62
CA GLU A 173 19.44 -24.83 -32.50
C GLU A 173 20.90 -24.41 -32.19
N GLU A 174 21.83 -24.70 -33.11
CA GLU A 174 22.53 -23.73 -33.99
C GLU A 174 23.36 -22.70 -33.19
N THR A 175 24.71 -22.76 -33.17
CA THR A 175 25.62 -22.45 -34.30
C THR A 175 27.05 -22.89 -34.00
#